data_AF-A0A1H8HZ52-F1
#
_entry.id   AF-A0A1H8HZ52-F1
#
_cell.length_a   1.000
_cell.length_b   1.000
_cell.length_c   1.000
_cell.angle_alpha   90.00
_cell.angle_beta   90.00
_cell.angle_gamma   90.00
#
_symmetry.space_group_name_H-M   'P 1'
#
loop_
_entity.id
_entity.type
_entity.pdbx_description
1 polymer ?
#
loop_
_entity_poly.entity_id
_entity_poly.type
_entity_poly.pdbx_seq_one_letter_code
_entity_poly.pdbx_strand_id
1 'polypeptide(L)' 'MIPYCDTPGQSVAAAIVGGVVGTALALAAGLDLAASVVLAGLLGGIADLTAHVVRGDDQFRAAIAQLRG' A
#
# COMPACT_ATOMS: atom_id res chain seq x y z
N MET A 1 10.46 10.11 8.45
CA MET A 1 11.25 9.39 7.42
C MET A 1 10.25 8.71 6.50
N ILE A 2 10.36 8.83 5.19
CA ILE A 2 9.65 7.90 4.30
C ILE A 2 10.56 6.67 4.23
N PRO A 3 10.25 5.54 4.90
CA PRO A 3 11.07 4.36 4.79
C PRO A 3 10.76 3.68 3.45
N TYR A 4 11.75 2.99 2.89
CA TYR A 4 11.72 2.11 1.72
C TYR A 4 12.23 2.72 0.41
N CYS A 5 13.55 2.65 0.24
CA CYS A 5 14.26 3.04 -0.97
C CYS A 5 15.06 1.89 -1.60
N ASP A 6 14.75 0.62 -1.33
CA ASP A 6 15.30 -0.48 -2.13
C ASP A 6 14.49 -0.68 -3.43
N THR A 7 13.18 -0.37 -3.42
CA THR A 7 12.25 -0.71 -4.50
C THR A 7 11.17 0.37 -4.80
N PRO A 8 11.53 1.66 -5.01
CA PRO A 8 10.55 2.75 -5.14
C PRO A 8 9.54 2.58 -6.28
N GLY A 9 9.97 2.01 -7.42
CA GLY A 9 9.06 1.74 -8.53
C GLY A 9 8.00 0.67 -8.21
N GLN A 10 8.28 -0.23 -7.28
CA GLN A 10 7.34 -1.26 -6.86
C GLN A 10 6.26 -0.69 -5.97
N SER A 11 6.61 0.22 -5.05
CA SER A 11 5.63 0.90 -4.22
C SER A 11 4.67 1.75 -5.05
N VAL A 12 5.18 2.41 -6.10
CA VAL A 12 4.32 3.10 -7.08
C VAL A 12 3.39 2.11 -7.79
N ALA A 13 3.90 0.96 -8.25
CA ALA A 13 3.07 -0.04 -8.89
C ALA A 13 2.01 -0.62 -7.94
N ALA A 14 2.37 -0.93 -6.69
CA ALA A 14 1.44 -1.42 -5.67
C ALA A 14 0.37 -0.39 -5.32
N ALA A 15 0.74 0.88 -5.19
CA ALA A 15 -0.20 1.97 -4.95
C ALA A 15 -1.18 2.16 -6.11
N ILE A 16 -0.70 2.09 -7.37
CA ILE A 16 -1.57 2.18 -8.55
C ILE A 16 -2.53 0.99 -8.59
N VAL A 17 -2.04 -0.24 -8.44
CA VAL A 17 -2.87 -1.44 -8.48
C VAL A 17 -3.91 -1.43 -7.36
N GLY A 18 -3.49 -1.18 -6.11
CA GLY A 18 -4.39 -1.12 -4.97
C GLY A 18 -5.39 0.04 -5.07
N GLY A 19 -4.96 1.19 -5.60
CA GLY A 19 -5.83 2.33 -5.83
C GLY A 19 -6.90 2.07 -6.88
N VAL A 20 -6.55 1.44 -8.01
CA VAL A 20 -7.50 1.05 -9.05
C VAL A 20 -8.50 0.02 -8.54
N VAL A 21 -8.01 -1.03 -7.87
CA VAL A 21 -8.87 -2.08 -7.30
C VAL A 21 -9.81 -1.50 -6.25
N GLY A 22 -9.30 -0.67 -5.34
CA GLY A 22 -10.11 -0.07 -4.28
C GLY A 22 -11.15 0.90 -4.81
N THR A 23 -10.81 1.69 -5.84
CA THR A 23 -11.79 2.57 -6.51
C THR A 23 -12.88 1.75 -7.20
N ALA A 24 -12.52 0.66 -7.89
CA ALA A 24 -13.48 -0.21 -8.55
C ALA A 24 -14.44 -0.88 -7.56
N LEU A 25 -13.93 -1.35 -6.41
CA LEU A 25 -14.73 -1.93 -5.34
C LEU A 25 -15.66 -0.90 -4.70
N ALA A 26 -15.17 0.31 -4.45
CA ALA A 26 -15.97 1.39 -3.89
C ALA A 26 -17.14 1.76 -4.80
N LEU A 27 -16.88 1.84 -6.11
CA LEU A 27 -17.90 2.13 -7.11
C LEU A 27 -18.94 1.00 -7.21
N ALA A 28 -18.49 -0.26 -7.18
CA ALA A 28 -19.38 -1.43 -7.18
C ALA A 28 -20.26 -1.50 -5.92
N ALA A 29 -19.78 -0.99 -4.79
CA ALA A 29 -20.50 -0.91 -3.53
C ALA A 29 -21.38 0.35 -3.39
N GLY A 30 -21.36 1.26 -4.38
CA GLY A 30 -22.14 2.51 -4.35
C GLY A 30 -21.66 3.53 -3.32
N LEU A 31 -20.37 3.49 -2.96
CA LEU A 31 -19.77 4.46 -2.05
C LEU A 31 -19.64 5.85 -2.70
N ASP A 32 -19.70 6.89 -1.89
CA ASP A 32 -19.40 8.24 -2.36
C ASP A 32 -17.91 8.43 -2.69
N LEU A 33 -17.56 9.58 -3.26
CA LEU A 33 -16.18 9.87 -3.68
C LEU A 33 -15.20 9.87 -2.50
N ALA A 34 -15.60 10.41 -1.35
CA ALA A 34 -14.71 10.51 -0.18
C ALA A 34 -14.39 9.11 0.37
N ALA A 35 -15.42 8.28 0.55
CA ALA A 35 -15.27 6.89 0.96
C ALA A 35 -14.47 6.08 -0.08
N SER A 36 -14.66 6.34 -1.38
CA SER A 36 -13.90 5.69 -2.45
C SER A 36 -12.41 6.01 -2.40
N VAL A 37 -12.05 7.28 -2.21
CA VAL A 37 -10.65 7.73 -2.09
C VAL A 37 -9.98 7.11 -0.87
N VAL A 38 -10.68 7.08 0.27
CA VAL A 38 -10.16 6.44 1.49
C VAL A 38 -9.93 4.95 1.28
N LEU A 39 -10.89 4.24 0.68
CA LEU A 39 -10.77 2.81 0.41
C LEU A 39 -9.62 2.51 -0.56
N ALA A 40 -9.50 3.29 -1.63
CA ALA A 40 -8.40 3.19 -2.58
C ALA A 40 -7.04 3.41 -1.91
N GLY A 41 -6.91 4.43 -1.06
CA GLY A 41 -5.69 4.69 -0.30
C GLY A 41 -5.31 3.55 0.66
N LEU A 42 -6.29 3.01 1.39
CA LEU A 42 -6.07 1.89 2.31
C LEU A 42 -5.62 0.63 1.57
N LEU A 43 -6.29 0.28 0.47
CA LEU A 43 -5.92 -0.89 -0.33
C LEU A 43 -4.58 -0.72 -1.03
N GLY A 44 -4.26 0.49 -1.50
CA GLY A 44 -2.92 0.83 -1.99
C GLY A 44 -1.84 0.61 -0.94
N GLY A 45 -2.04 1.12 0.27
CA GLY A 45 -1.10 0.93 1.39
C GLY A 45 -0.96 -0.53 1.81
N ILE A 46 -2.06 -1.30 1.85
CA ILE A 46 -2.02 -2.74 2.17
C ILE A 46 -1.28 -3.52 1.08
N ALA A 47 -1.51 -3.20 -0.20
CA ALA A 47 -0.81 -3.84 -1.32
C ALA A 47 0.70 -3.58 -1.24
N ASP A 48 1.10 -2.34 -0.94
CA ASP A 48 2.50 -1.95 -0.77
C ASP A 48 3.17 -2.68 0.40
N LEU A 49 2.53 -2.69 1.58
CA LEU A 49 3.01 -3.43 2.75
C LEU A 49 3.15 -4.92 2.45
N THR A 50 2.17 -5.51 1.78
CA THR A 50 2.19 -6.94 1.44
C THR A 50 3.32 -7.25 0.47
N ALA A 51 3.57 -6.38 -0.51
CA ALA A 51 4.66 -6.55 -1.46
C ALA A 51 6.03 -6.57 -0.77
N HIS A 52 6.27 -5.65 0.16
CA HIS A 52 7.50 -5.61 0.95
C HIS A 52 7.65 -6.82 1.88
N VAL A 53 6.56 -7.29 2.50
CA VAL A 53 6.57 -8.52 3.33
C VAL A 53 6.95 -9.75 2.51
N VAL A 54 6.34 -9.93 1.33
CA VAL A 54 6.56 -11.10 0.48
C VAL A 54 7.96 -11.13 -0.10
N ARG A 55 8.50 -9.98 -0.54
CA ARG A 55 9.88 -9.89 -1.04
C ARG A 55 10.92 -9.98 0.08
N GLY A 56 10.55 -9.54 1.28
CA GLY A 56 11.42 -9.58 2.43
C GLY A 56 12.53 -8.53 2.36
N ASP A 57 12.23 -7.33 1.89
CA ASP A 57 13.20 -6.24 1.71
C ASP A 57 13.93 -5.90 3.01
N ASP A 58 15.25 -5.70 2.96
CA ASP A 58 16.07 -5.50 4.16
C ASP A 58 15.72 -4.20 4.89
N GLN A 59 15.44 -3.12 4.16
CA GLN A 59 14.95 -1.89 4.77
C GLN A 59 13.57 -2.07 5.43
N PHE A 60 12.68 -2.85 4.83
CA PHE A 60 11.39 -3.23 5.44
C PHE A 60 11.57 -3.99 6.75
N ARG A 61 12.43 -5.00 6.75
CA ARG A 61 12.77 -5.75 7.97
C ARG A 61 13.37 -4.85 9.04
N ALA A 62 14.29 -3.95 8.67
CA ALA A 62 14.93 -3.02 9.60
C ALA A 62 13.91 -2.05 10.23
N ALA A 63 13.00 -1.50 9.43
CA ALA A 63 11.95 -0.61 9.93
C ALA A 63 10.97 -1.33 10.86
N ILE A 64 10.53 -2.54 10.52
CA ILE A 64 9.68 -3.36 11.42
C ILE A 64 10.42 -3.72 12.71
N ALA A 65 11.73 -3.97 12.66
CA ALA A 65 12.53 -4.24 13.85
C ALA A 65 12.56 -3.04 14.82
N GLN A 66 12.56 -1.81 14.31
CA GLN A 66 12.47 -0.60 15.14
C GLN A 66 11.12 -0.47 15.85
N LEU A 67 10.03 -0.94 15.26
CA LEU A 67 8.69 -0.93 15.88
C LEU A 67 8.52 -1.99 16.97
N ARG A 68 9.39 -3.01 16.98
CA ARG A 68 9.42 -4.07 18.00
C ARG A 68 10.30 -3.72 19.20
N GLY A 69 10.95 -2.56 19.19
CA GLY A 69 11.75 -2.02 20.28
C GLY A 69 10.92 -1.61 21.49
#